data_AF-A0A392QFW1-F1
#
_entry.id   AF-A0A392QFW1-F1
#
_cell.length_a   1.000
_cell.length_b   1.000
_cell.length_c   1.000
_cell.angle_alpha   90.00
_cell.angle_beta   90.00
_cell.angle_gamma   90.00
#
_symmetry.space_group_name_H-M   'P 1'
#
loop_
_entity.id
_entity.type
_entity.pdbx_description
1 polymer ?
#
loop_
_entity_poly.entity_id
_entity_poly.type
_entity_poly.pdbx_seq_one_letter_code
_entity_poly.pdbx_strand_id
1 'polypeptide(L)' 'MDGLYFDGMAISASVGFPDLFITFTCNPNWPEILRLLSKTHLKPQDRPDIIARVFKIKLDELMRDLTKKHVLGKVVA' A
#
# COMPACT_ATOMS: atom_id res chain seq x y z
N MET A 1 -11.81 -7.83 -17.42
CA MET A 1 -10.87 -6.70 -17.22
C MET A 1 -11.56 -5.37 -17.44
N ASP A 2 -12.49 -5.30 -18.38
CA ASP A 2 -13.17 -4.05 -18.78
C ASP A 2 -13.95 -3.37 -17.64
N GLY A 3 -14.57 -4.14 -16.74
CA GLY A 3 -15.31 -3.56 -15.60
C GLY A 3 -14.46 -2.68 -14.69
N LEU A 4 -13.26 -3.15 -14.30
CA LEU A 4 -12.36 -2.37 -13.44
C LEU A 4 -11.85 -1.09 -14.12
N TYR A 5 -11.70 -1.14 -15.44
CA TYR A 5 -11.33 0.05 -16.22
C TYR A 5 -12.48 1.07 -16.23
N PHE A 6 -13.71 0.65 -16.50
CA PHE A 6 -14.86 1.55 -16.47
C PHE A 6 -15.14 2.10 -15.07
N ASP A 7 -14.95 1.31 -14.02
CA ASP A 7 -15.06 1.78 -12.63
C ASP A 7 -14.01 2.86 -12.33
N GLY A 8 -12.76 2.65 -12.76
CA GLY A 8 -11.69 3.65 -12.64
C GLY A 8 -12.03 4.94 -13.40
N MET A 9 -12.53 4.82 -14.63
CA MET A 9 -12.96 5.95 -15.44
C MET A 9 -14.14 6.71 -14.83
N ALA A 10 -15.11 6.00 -14.23
CA ALA A 10 -16.24 6.62 -13.53
C ALA A 10 -15.78 7.42 -12.31
N ILE A 11 -14.82 6.88 -11.54
CA ILE A 11 -14.19 7.61 -10.43
C ILE A 11 -13.46 8.84 -10.97
N SER A 12 -12.60 8.71 -11.97
CA SER A 12 -11.88 9.84 -12.57
C SER A 12 -12.79 10.91 -13.15
N ALA A 13 -13.94 10.53 -13.73
CA ALA A 13 -14.95 11.49 -14.17
C ALA A 13 -15.57 12.28 -13.01
N SER A 14 -15.69 11.66 -11.82
CA SER A 14 -16.30 12.30 -10.64
C SER A 14 -15.32 13.14 -9.81
N VAL A 15 -14.06 12.72 -9.67
CA VAL A 15 -13.06 13.39 -8.80
C VAL A 15 -11.94 14.10 -9.56
N GLY A 16 -11.95 14.00 -10.88
CA GLY A 16 -10.84 14.43 -11.73
C GLY A 16 -9.86 13.30 -12.03
N PHE A 17 -9.09 13.47 -13.11
CA PHE A 17 -8.07 12.50 -13.49
C PHE A 17 -6.88 12.55 -12.52
N PRO A 18 -6.40 11.39 -12.06
CA PRO A 18 -5.23 11.35 -11.19
C PRO A 18 -3.96 11.71 -11.97
N ASP A 19 -3.08 12.51 -11.37
CA ASP A 19 -1.74 12.74 -11.91
C ASP A 19 -0.84 11.50 -11.78
N LEU A 20 -1.11 10.66 -10.77
CA LEU A 20 -0.30 9.48 -10.43
C LEU A 20 -1.18 8.27 -10.12
N PHE A 21 -0.79 7.11 -10.62
CA PHE A 21 -1.35 5.82 -10.23
C PHE A 21 -0.26 4.97 -9.56
N ILE A 22 -0.37 4.78 -8.24
CA ILE A 22 0.67 4.12 -7.43
C ILE A 22 0.17 2.74 -7.00
N THR A 23 0.92 1.71 -7.34
CA THR A 23 0.71 0.36 -6.80
C THR A 23 1.70 0.11 -5.67
N PHE A 24 1.20 -0.29 -4.50
CA PHE A 24 2.03 -0.66 -3.35
C PHE A 24 1.74 -2.11 -2.95
N THR A 25 2.76 -2.96 -3.06
CA THR A 25 2.64 -4.41 -2.85
C THR A 25 3.40 -4.83 -1.60
N CYS A 26 2.84 -5.74 -0.82
CA CYS A 26 3.52 -6.33 0.33
C CYS A 26 4.67 -7.26 -0.10
N ASN A 27 5.80 -7.23 0.61
CA ASN A 27 6.87 -8.20 0.47
C ASN A 27 6.98 -9.06 1.74
N PRO A 28 6.68 -10.37 1.69
CA PRO A 28 6.81 -11.28 2.82
C PRO A 28 8.22 -11.37 3.42
N ASN A 29 9.26 -11.01 2.64
CA ASN A 29 10.66 -11.03 3.06
C ASN A 29 11.10 -9.75 3.77
N TRP A 30 10.18 -8.83 4.08
CA TRP A 30 10.53 -7.65 4.87
C TRP A 30 11.10 -8.05 6.23
N PRO A 31 12.19 -7.39 6.68
CA PRO A 31 12.90 -7.77 7.90
C PRO A 31 12.01 -7.69 9.14
N GLU A 32 11.00 -6.81 9.15
CA GLU A 32 10.04 -6.70 10.25
C GLU A 32 9.17 -7.96 10.37
N ILE A 33 8.76 -8.55 9.24
CA ILE A 33 7.98 -9.80 9.20
C ILE A 33 8.86 -10.95 9.65
N LEU A 34 10.05 -11.08 9.06
CA LEU A 34 10.99 -12.15 9.39
C LEU A 34 11.41 -12.09 10.86
N ARG A 35 11.63 -10.89 11.41
CA ARG A 35 11.97 -10.70 12.82
C ARG A 35 10.84 -11.15 13.75
N LEU A 36 9.58 -10.84 13.43
CA LEU A 36 8.43 -11.28 14.23
C LEU A 36 8.24 -12.80 14.19
N LEU A 37 8.61 -13.44 13.08
CA LEU A 37 8.53 -14.89 12.91
C LEU A 37 9.79 -15.64 13.35
N SER A 38 10.90 -14.94 13.60
CA SER A 38 12.22 -15.55 13.86
C SER A 38 12.25 -16.57 15.00
N LYS A 39 11.37 -16.43 16.01
CA LYS A 39 11.25 -17.35 17.15
C LYS A 39 10.16 -18.41 16.98
N THR A 40 9.57 -18.48 15.80
CA THR A 40 8.50 -19.41 15.44
C THR A 40 8.97 -20.30 14.30
N HIS A 41 8.36 -21.48 14.15
CA HIS A 41 8.55 -22.32 12.97
C HIS A 41 7.57 -21.98 11.82
N LEU A 42 6.93 -20.81 11.90
CA LEU A 42 5.90 -20.38 10.96
C LEU A 42 6.51 -19.57 9.82
N LYS A 43 5.98 -19.77 8.63
CA LYS A 43 6.27 -18.96 7.44
C LYS A 43 5.36 -17.74 7.41
N PRO A 44 5.72 -16.67 6.67
CA PRO A 44 4.88 -15.50 6.51
C PRO A 44 3.43 -15.84 6.12
N GLN A 45 3.23 -16.78 5.20
CA GLN A 45 1.88 -17.19 4.78
C GLN A 45 1.03 -17.80 5.90
N ASP A 46 1.65 -18.35 6.96
CA ASP A 46 0.94 -18.95 8.09
C ASP A 46 0.44 -17.87 9.07
N ARG A 47 0.91 -16.62 8.94
CA ARG A 47 0.57 -15.47 9.79
C ARG A 47 0.19 -14.24 8.96
N PRO A 48 -0.93 -14.30 8.23
CA PRO A 48 -1.39 -13.19 7.40
C PRO A 48 -1.68 -11.91 8.22
N ASP A 49 -2.00 -12.05 9.51
CA ASP A 49 -2.18 -10.92 10.43
C ASP A 49 -0.90 -10.10 10.61
N ILE A 50 0.26 -10.75 10.68
CA ILE A 50 1.56 -10.07 10.78
C ILE A 50 1.87 -9.35 9.48
N ILE A 51 1.66 -10.01 8.34
CA ILE A 51 1.86 -9.42 7.02
C ILE A 51 0.99 -8.17 6.85
N ALA A 52 -0.31 -8.27 7.14
CA ALA A 52 -1.25 -7.17 7.00
C ALA A 52 -0.87 -5.97 7.90
N ARG A 53 -0.42 -6.23 9.14
CA ARG A 53 0.03 -5.18 10.05
C ARG A 53 1.28 -4.47 9.55
N VAL A 54 2.30 -5.21 9.09
CA VAL A 54 3.52 -4.60 8.56
C VAL A 54 3.22 -3.83 7.27
N PHE A 55 2.38 -4.38 6.38
CA PHE A 55 1.91 -3.69 5.20
C PHE A 55 1.22 -2.37 5.54
N LYS A 56 0.29 -2.37 6.50
CA LYS A 56 -0.40 -1.16 6.93
C LYS A 56 0.56 -0.10 7.48
N ILE A 57 1.53 -0.49 8.30
CA ILE A 57 2.55 0.44 8.82
C ILE A 57 3.34 1.10 7.68
N LYS A 58 3.81 0.31 6.71
CA LYS A 58 4.56 0.85 5.56
C LYS A 58 3.69 1.68 4.63
N LEU A 59 2.42 1.31 4.45
CA LEU A 59 1.46 2.10 3.69
C LEU A 59 1.22 3.46 4.37
N ASP A 60 1.06 3.48 5.69
CA ASP A 60 0.88 4.74 6.44
C ASP A 60 2.12 5.62 6.39
N GLU A 61 3.32 5.02 6.33
CA GLU A 61 4.55 5.75 6.06
C GLU A 61 4.58 6.36 4.65
N LEU A 62 4.27 5.58 3.61
CA LEU A 62 4.15 6.08 2.25
C LEU A 62 3.13 7.22 2.17
N MET A 63 1.95 7.07 2.78
CA MET A 63 0.92 8.12 2.79
C MET A 63 1.40 9.40 3.48
N ARG A 64 2.17 9.29 4.57
CA ARG A 64 2.79 10.46 5.22
C ARG A 64 3.81 11.13 4.32
N ASP A 65 4.63 10.36 3.61
CA ASP A 65 5.63 10.91 2.69
C ASP A 65 4.95 11.66 1.54
N LEU A 66 3.89 11.09 0.97
CA LEU A 66 3.13 11.70 -0.13
C LEU A 66 2.34 12.94 0.33
N THR A 67 1.60 12.85 1.44
CA THR A 67 0.61 13.89 1.81
C THR A 67 1.11 14.92 2.81
N LYS A 68 2.15 14.61 3.61
CA LYS A 68 2.67 15.51 4.66
C LYS A 68 4.06 16.03 4.32
N LYS A 69 4.93 15.16 3.80
CA LYS A 69 6.27 15.56 3.35
C LYS A 69 6.29 16.06 1.90
N HIS A 70 5.20 15.85 1.15
CA HIS A 70 5.05 16.32 -0.23
C HIS A 70 6.16 15.84 -1.16
N VAL A 71 6.62 14.59 -0.99
CA VAL A 71 7.78 14.07 -1.75
C VAL A 71 7.55 14.01 -3.27
N LEU A 72 6.28 13.98 -3.70
CA LEU A 72 5.87 14.06 -5.11
C LEU A 72 5.13 15.36 -5.45
N GLY A 73 5.32 16.41 -4.65
CA GLY A 73 4.59 17.67 -4.76
C GLY A 73 3.42 17.77 -3.78
N LYS A 74 2.75 18.93 -3.79
CA LYS A 74 1.66 19.23 -2.88
C LYS A 74 0.39 18.51 -3.33
N VAL A 75 -0.18 17.68 -2.44
CA VAL A 75 -1.50 17.08 -2.66
C VAL A 75 -2.55 18.18 -2.49
N VAL A 76 -3.41 18.33 -3.50
CA VAL A 76 -4.41 19.41 -3.60
C VAL A 76 -5.84 18.96 -3.29
N ALA A 77 -6.05 17.66 -3.09
CA ALA A 77 -7.35 17.03 -2.81
C ALA A 77 -7.50 16.65 -1.33
#